data_AF-A0A2Z6MWK0-F1
#
_entry.id   AF-A0A2Z6MWK0-F1
#
_cell.length_a   1.000
_cell.length_b   1.000
_cell.length_c   1.000
_cell.angle_alpha   90.00
_cell.angle_beta   90.00
_cell.angle_gamma   90.00
#
_symmetry.space_group_name_H-M   'P 1'
#
loop_
_entity.id
_entity.type
_entity.pdbx_description
1 polymer ?
#
loop_
_entity_poly.entity_id
_entity_poly.type
_entity_poly.pdbx_seq_one_letter_code
_entity_poly.pdbx_strand_id
1 'polypeptide(L)'
;MFKDQKCSCGKVMDKVLSPPPECETIKDGFVKETMSFIICDDLSMMPNDFGAVVHLLRKLEVTNIGAIEEQTVDIGKKEAFSL
;
A
#
# COMPACT_ATOMS: atom_id res chain seq x y z
N MET A 1 8.66 19.25 -5.60
CA MET A 1 10.01 19.61 -5.09
C MET A 1 9.84 20.71 -4.05
N PHE A 2 9.86 20.37 -2.75
CA PHE A 2 9.60 21.29 -1.63
C PHE A 2 10.82 22.15 -1.24
N LYS A 3 11.66 22.51 -2.22
CA LYS A 3 12.89 23.25 -1.95
C LYS A 3 12.56 24.59 -1.29
N ASP A 4 13.24 24.90 -0.20
CA ASP A 4 13.09 26.13 0.60
C ASP A 4 11.76 26.29 1.34
N GLN A 5 10.95 25.22 1.44
CA GLN A 5 9.74 25.23 2.26
C GLN A 5 10.08 25.04 3.74
N LYS A 6 9.41 25.78 4.63
CA LYS A 6 9.53 25.59 6.08
C LYS A 6 8.53 24.56 6.57
N CYS A 7 8.98 23.65 7.41
CA CYS A 7 8.11 22.78 8.19
C CYS A 7 7.32 23.62 9.22
N SER A 8 6.21 23.11 9.72
CA SER A 8 5.46 23.70 10.84
C SER A 8 6.32 23.90 12.10
N CYS A 9 7.42 23.16 12.25
CA CYS A 9 8.40 23.36 13.32
C CYS A 9 9.41 24.50 13.06
N GLY A 10 9.31 25.23 11.94
CA GLY A 10 10.17 26.36 11.58
C GLY A 10 11.50 25.99 10.89
N LYS A 11 11.89 24.71 10.89
CA LYS A 11 13.08 24.21 10.16
C LYS A 11 12.79 24.10 8.66
N VAL A 12 13.81 24.28 7.82
CA VAL A 12 13.70 24.08 6.36
C VAL A 12 13.53 22.59 6.06
N MET A 13 12.69 22.26 5.09
CA MET A 13 12.48 20.91 4.57
C MET A 13 13.52 20.58 3.48
N ASP A 14 14.79 20.57 3.86
CA ASP A 14 15.93 20.28 3.00
C ASP A 14 16.41 18.81 3.09
N LYS A 15 15.88 18.05 4.05
CA LYS A 15 16.18 16.62 4.21
C LYS A 15 15.55 15.81 3.08
N VAL A 16 16.40 15.25 2.22
CA VAL A 16 15.97 14.26 1.23
C VAL A 16 15.76 12.92 1.94
N LEU A 17 14.55 12.39 1.86
CA LEU A 17 14.24 11.02 2.26
C LEU A 17 14.39 10.13 1.03
N SER A 18 15.46 9.34 0.99
CA SER A 18 15.58 8.24 0.02
C SER A 18 15.09 6.96 0.69
N PRO A 19 14.18 6.20 0.07
CA PRO A 19 13.90 4.84 0.51
C PRO A 19 15.22 4.05 0.54
N PRO A 20 15.48 3.22 1.57
CA PRO A 20 16.55 2.23 1.52
C PRO A 20 16.47 1.42 0.22
N PRO A 21 17.60 1.03 -0.39
CA PRO A 21 17.64 0.30 -1.66
C PRO A 21 16.75 -0.98 -1.64
N GLU A 22 16.57 -1.58 -0.47
CA GLU A 22 15.82 -2.82 -0.24
C GLU A 22 14.50 -2.63 0.52
N CYS A 23 13.86 -1.46 0.45
CA CYS A 23 12.58 -1.25 1.14
C CYS A 23 11.44 -2.03 0.45
N GLU A 24 11.26 -3.29 0.84
CA GLU A 24 10.02 -4.08 0.68
C GLU A 24 9.00 -3.74 1.77
N THR A 25 9.42 -3.02 2.82
CA THR A 25 8.60 -2.68 3.98
C THR A 25 8.24 -1.20 4.01
N ILE A 26 6.99 -0.90 4.34
CA ILE A 26 6.51 0.43 4.72
C ILE A 26 7.36 0.93 5.89
N LYS A 27 8.30 1.84 5.64
CA LYS A 27 9.04 2.54 6.70
C LYS A 27 8.55 3.98 6.75
N ASP A 28 8.10 4.39 7.93
CA ASP A 28 7.64 5.76 8.22
C ASP A 28 6.53 6.28 7.30
N GLY A 29 5.71 5.38 6.74
CA GLY A 29 4.59 5.72 5.85
C GLY A 29 4.95 5.97 4.39
N PHE A 30 6.22 5.74 3.99
CA PHE A 30 6.66 5.88 2.59
C PHE A 30 6.78 4.52 1.90
N VAL A 31 6.36 4.46 0.65
CA VAL A 31 6.36 3.25 -0.20
C VAL A 31 6.88 3.59 -1.60
N LYS A 32 7.37 2.59 -2.34
CA LYS A 32 7.73 2.79 -3.75
C LYS A 32 6.46 2.95 -4.57
N GLU A 33 6.50 3.80 -5.60
CA GLU A 33 5.38 4.03 -6.52
C GLU A 33 4.86 2.74 -7.17
N THR A 34 5.74 1.77 -7.38
CA THR A 34 5.43 0.48 -8.01
C THR A 34 4.88 -0.57 -7.03
N MET A 35 4.75 -0.26 -5.73
CA MET A 35 4.18 -1.22 -4.78
C MET A 35 2.67 -1.30 -4.94
N SER A 36 2.15 -2.52 -4.84
CA SER A 36 0.72 -2.79 -4.71
C SER A 36 0.42 -3.33 -3.32
N PHE A 37 -0.83 -3.18 -2.89
CA PHE A 37 -1.29 -3.53 -1.56
C PHE A 37 -2.60 -4.30 -1.64
N ILE A 38 -2.83 -5.15 -0.66
CA ILE A 38 -4.12 -5.77 -0.41
C ILE A 38 -4.82 -4.91 0.65
N ILE A 39 -6.04 -4.49 0.35
CA ILE A 39 -6.91 -3.73 1.25
C ILE A 39 -8.10 -4.63 1.58
N CYS A 40 -8.31 -4.89 2.86
CA CYS A 40 -9.43 -5.70 3.35
C CYS A 40 -10.63 -4.81 3.75
N ASP A 41 -11.80 -5.43 3.96
CA ASP A 41 -13.02 -4.72 4.39
C ASP A 41 -12.88 -3.99 5.74
N ASP A 42 -12.00 -4.49 6.62
CA ASP A 42 -11.64 -3.85 7.89
C ASP A 42 -10.63 -2.70 7.73
N LEU A 43 -10.36 -2.29 6.48
CA LEU A 43 -9.38 -1.29 6.07
C LEU A 43 -7.93 -1.62 6.46
N SER A 44 -7.65 -2.86 6.86
CA SER A 44 -6.28 -3.31 7.04
C SER A 44 -5.56 -3.37 5.70
N MET A 45 -4.30 -2.96 5.71
CA MET A 45 -3.43 -2.93 4.55
C MET A 45 -2.25 -3.87 4.76
N MET A 46 -1.94 -4.67 3.75
CA MET A 46 -0.76 -5.53 3.72
C MET A 46 -0.08 -5.45 2.35
N PRO A 47 1.22 -5.73 2.25
CA PRO A 47 1.90 -5.81 0.96
C PRO A 47 1.20 -6.83 0.06
N ASN A 48 1.11 -6.54 -1.24
CA ASN A 48 0.59 -7.50 -2.21
C ASN A 48 1.68 -8.53 -2.57
N ASP A 49 1.94 -9.44 -1.63
CA ASP A 49 2.84 -10.57 -1.82
C ASP A 49 2.10 -11.90 -1.55
N PHE A 50 2.62 -12.99 -2.12
CA PHE A 50 1.98 -14.30 -2.01
C PHE A 50 1.84 -14.79 -0.56
N GLY A 51 2.80 -14.45 0.30
CA GLY A 51 2.75 -14.82 1.72
C GLY A 51 1.61 -14.13 2.44
N ALA A 52 1.42 -12.83 2.19
CA ALA A 52 0.32 -12.03 2.70
C ALA A 52 -1.04 -12.57 2.24
N VAL A 53 -1.18 -12.89 0.95
CA VAL A 53 -2.41 -13.51 0.39
C VAL A 53 -2.74 -14.82 1.09
N VAL A 54 -1.78 -15.76 1.17
CA VAL A 54 -2.00 -17.07 1.81
C VAL A 54 -2.35 -16.92 3.29
N HIS A 55 -1.70 -15.99 3.99
CA HIS A 55 -1.99 -15.68 5.39
C HIS A 55 -3.42 -15.15 5.56
N LEU A 56 -3.84 -14.21 4.71
CA LEU A 56 -5.19 -13.66 4.70
C LEU A 56 -6.24 -14.74 4.44
N LEU A 57 -6.05 -15.57 3.41
CA LEU A 57 -6.97 -16.66 3.10
C LEU A 57 -7.14 -17.63 4.27
N ARG A 58 -6.04 -17.97 4.96
CA ARG A 58 -6.09 -18.79 6.17
C ARG A 58 -6.86 -18.11 7.31
N LYS A 59 -6.65 -16.81 7.52
CA LYS A 59 -7.36 -16.01 8.53
C LYS A 59 -8.86 -15.96 8.26
N LEU A 60 -9.26 -15.97 6.99
CA LEU A 60 -10.65 -16.03 6.52
C LEU A 60 -11.21 -17.46 6.47
N GLU A 61 -10.49 -18.45 7.01
CA GLU A 61 -10.88 -19.85 7.05
C GLU A 61 -11.16 -20.47 5.67
N VAL A 62 -10.54 -19.92 4.62
CA VAL A 62 -10.60 -20.50 3.27
C VAL A 62 -9.75 -21.77 3.25
N THR A 63 -10.41 -22.91 3.03
CA THR A 63 -9.75 -24.23 2.98
C THR A 63 -9.49 -24.72 1.55
N ASN A 64 -10.28 -24.24 0.57
CA ASN A 64 -10.13 -24.59 -0.84
C ASN A 64 -9.75 -23.35 -1.67
N ILE A 65 -8.45 -23.07 -1.77
CA ILE A 65 -7.93 -21.94 -2.56
C ILE A 65 -8.25 -22.11 -4.05
N GLY A 66 -8.36 -23.35 -4.55
CA GLY A 66 -8.68 -23.62 -5.96
C GLY A 66 -10.10 -23.23 -6.37
N ALA A 67 -10.97 -22.90 -5.42
CA ALA A 67 -12.30 -22.35 -5.68
C ALA A 67 -12.33 -20.82 -5.75
N ILE A 68 -11.21 -20.13 -5.47
CA ILE A 68 -11.11 -18.68 -5.53
C ILE A 68 -10.75 -18.24 -6.95
N GLU A 69 -11.41 -17.17 -7.39
CA GLU A 69 -11.12 -16.50 -8.66
C GLU A 69 -10.69 -15.05 -8.39
N GLU A 70 -9.61 -14.64 -9.04
CA GLU A 70 -9.17 -13.24 -9.05
C GLU A 70 -10.00 -12.47 -10.09
N GLN A 71 -10.55 -11.33 -9.68
CA GLN A 71 -11.28 -10.44 -10.58
C GLN A 71 -10.59 -9.08 -10.65
N THR A 72 -10.31 -8.62 -11.87
CA THR A 72 -9.77 -7.28 -12.12
C THR A 72 -10.92 -6.32 -12.40
N VAL A 73 -10.98 -5.22 -11.65
CA VAL A 73 -11.91 -4.11 -11.87
C VAL A 73 -11.12 -2.84 -12.12
N ASP A 74 -11.33 -2.22 -13.28
CA ASP A 74 -10.70 -0.95 -13.63
C ASP A 74 -11.55 0.21 -13.09
N ILE A 75 -11.06 0.86 -12.04
CA ILE A 75 -11.74 2.01 -11.41
C ILE A 75 -11.06 3.31 -11.87
N GLY A 76 -11.79 4.10 -12.65
CA GLY A 76 -11.35 5.43 -13.04
C GLY A 76 -11.53 6.45 -11.91
N LYS A 77 -11.01 7.68 -12.12
CA LYS A 77 -11.09 8.74 -11.11
C LYS A 77 -12.54 9.08 -10.74
N LYS A 78 -13.45 9.12 -11.72
CA LYS A 78 -14.85 9.50 -11.46
C LYS A 78 -15.55 8.45 -10.62
N GLU A 79 -15.32 7.19 -10.96
CA GLU A 79 -15.86 6.03 -10.27
C GLU A 79 -15.33 5.99 -8.83
N ALA A 80 -14.02 6.21 -8.63
CA ALA A 80 -13.41 6.23 -7.30
C ALA A 80 -13.98 7.30 -6.35
N PHE A 81 -14.32 8.49 -6.87
CA PHE A 81 -14.94 9.56 -6.06
C PHE A 81 -16.45 9.39 -5.85
N SER A 82 -17.05 8.39 -6.52
CA SER A 82 -18.49 8.11 -6.43
C SER A 82 -18.80 6.87 -5.59
N LEU A 83 -17.77 6.24 -4.99
CA LEU A 83 -17.87 5.12 -4.04
C LEU A 83 -18.26 5.60 -2.63
#